data_AF-A0A7Y2MUM6-F1
#
_entry.id   AF-A0A7Y2MUM6-F1
#
_cell.length_a   1.000
_cell.length_b   1.000
_cell.length_c   1.000
_cell.angle_alpha   90.00
_cell.angle_beta   90.00
_cell.angle_gamma   90.00
#
_symmetry.space_group_name_H-M   'P 1'
#
loop_
_entity.id
_entity.type
_entity.pdbx_description
1 polymer ?
#
loop_
_entity_poly.entity_id
_entity_poly.type
_entity_poly.pdbx_seq_one_letter_code
_entity_poly.pdbx_strand_id
1 'polypeptide(L)'
;MEADRDANIFVLESLGRHGPSHFPRVQHPEAEYVAGETLTFDRYHTVDVMYEWLHRWADRYPDIVELYQVGTSLEGRPILQVTLTNKNTGAPTEKPAAFFEGGRHSGEITSSESVLWLIQHLVEGYG
;
A
#
# COMPACT_ATOMS: atom_id res chain seq x y z
N MET A 1 -15.93 11.35 0.21
CA MET A 1 -15.76 12.50 1.11
C MET A 1 -14.60 12.12 2.00
N GLU A 2 -13.47 12.81 1.88
CA GLU A 2 -12.26 12.49 2.64
C GLU A 2 -12.56 12.70 4.12
N ALA A 3 -12.35 11.70 4.96
CA ALA A 3 -12.43 11.89 6.40
C ALA A 3 -11.44 13.00 6.79
N ASP A 4 -11.94 14.00 7.52
CA ASP A 4 -11.16 15.16 7.97
C ASP A 4 -9.80 14.72 8.55
N ARG A 5 -8.71 15.08 7.86
CA ARG A 5 -7.34 14.70 8.24
C ARG A 5 -6.90 15.36 9.55
N ASP A 6 -7.65 16.32 10.07
CA ASP A 6 -7.39 17.00 11.34
C ASP A 6 -8.30 16.53 12.49
N ALA A 7 -9.26 15.65 12.22
CA ALA A 7 -10.14 15.11 13.25
C ALA A 7 -9.40 14.12 14.17
N ASN A 8 -9.54 14.31 15.49
CA ASN A 8 -9.06 13.38 16.51
C ASN A 8 -9.87 12.06 16.57
N ILE A 9 -10.81 11.88 15.65
CA ILE A 9 -11.77 10.76 15.60
C ILE A 9 -11.87 10.31 14.15
N PHE A 10 -11.67 9.01 13.91
CA PHE A 10 -12.01 8.39 12.63
C PHE A 10 -13.50 8.06 12.59
N VAL A 11 -14.22 8.53 11.57
CA VAL A 11 -15.65 8.26 11.37
C VAL A 11 -15.87 7.63 9.99
N LEU A 12 -16.51 6.46 9.96
CA LEU A 12 -17.00 5.82 8.74
C LEU A 12 -18.43 6.33 8.47
N GLU A 13 -18.59 7.23 7.52
CA GLU A 13 -19.89 7.88 7.31
C GLU A 13 -20.92 7.09 6.48
N SER A 14 -20.55 6.02 5.78
CA SER A 14 -21.31 5.69 4.55
C SER A 14 -22.20 4.47 4.51
N LEU A 15 -22.32 3.62 5.53
CA LEU A 15 -23.33 2.55 5.53
C LEU A 15 -23.78 2.28 6.95
N GLY A 16 -25.07 2.39 7.24
CA GLY A 16 -25.67 2.23 8.57
C GLY A 16 -25.21 0.97 9.31
N ARG A 17 -24.07 1.04 9.99
CA ARG A 17 -23.57 0.01 10.90
C ARG A 17 -24.29 0.18 12.22
N HIS A 18 -24.75 -0.93 12.79
CA HIS A 18 -25.17 -0.93 14.18
C HIS A 18 -23.93 -0.82 15.07
N GLY A 19 -23.76 0.34 15.72
CA GLY A 19 -22.73 0.59 16.74
C GLY A 19 -21.93 1.88 16.50
N PRO A 20 -21.27 2.42 17.54
CA PRO A 20 -20.38 3.56 17.39
C PRO A 20 -19.20 3.17 16.51
N SER A 21 -19.16 3.71 15.28
CA SER A 21 -18.05 3.57 14.35
C SER A 21 -17.12 4.79 14.43
N HIS A 22 -16.80 5.19 15.65
CA HIS A 22 -15.89 6.27 15.94
C HIS A 22 -14.81 5.80 16.91
N PHE A 23 -13.56 5.94 16.53
CA PHE A 23 -12.42 5.56 17.36
C PHE A 23 -11.46 6.75 17.46
N PRO A 24 -10.83 6.96 18.63
CA PRO A 24 -9.80 7.99 18.74
C PRO A 24 -8.67 7.66 17.77
N ARG A 25 -8.18 8.68 17.06
CA ARG A 25 -6.98 8.53 16.26
C ARG A 25 -5.78 8.44 17.21
N VAL A 26 -5.15 7.28 17.25
CA VAL A 26 -3.94 7.04 18.03
C VAL A 26 -2.76 6.87 17.08
N GLN A 27 -1.68 7.59 17.35
CA GLN A 27 -0.39 7.34 16.70
C GLN A 27 0.46 6.43 17.58
N HIS A 28 1.02 5.40 16.98
CA HIS A 28 1.89 4.42 17.64
C HIS A 28 3.34 4.70 17.25
N PRO A 29 4.29 4.72 18.20
CA PRO A 29 5.71 4.95 17.89
C PRO A 29 6.32 3.84 17.02
N GLU A 30 5.69 2.66 16.99
CA GLU A 30 6.06 1.53 16.15
C GLU A 30 5.59 1.69 14.70
N ALA A 31 4.83 2.75 14.36
CA ALA A 31 4.29 2.98 13.03
C ALA A 31 4.79 4.29 12.41
N GLU A 32 5.07 4.24 11.12
CA GLU A 32 5.41 5.39 10.28
C GLU A 32 4.17 5.90 9.56
N TYR A 33 3.89 7.19 9.75
CA TYR A 33 2.72 7.86 9.19
C TYR A 33 3.05 8.74 7.97
N VAL A 34 4.34 9.03 7.75
CA VAL A 34 4.86 9.87 6.67
C VAL A 34 6.12 9.21 6.13
N ALA A 35 6.24 9.07 4.81
CA ALA A 35 7.36 8.38 4.20
C ALA A 35 8.65 9.21 4.33
N GLY A 36 9.68 8.61 4.91
CA GLY A 36 11.03 9.19 4.97
C GLY A 36 11.78 9.09 3.64
N GLU A 37 13.08 9.43 3.63
CA GLU A 37 13.95 9.29 2.45
C GLU A 37 14.34 7.83 2.17
N THR A 38 14.33 6.99 3.20
CA THR A 38 14.69 5.57 3.17
C THR A 38 13.55 4.72 3.68
N LEU A 39 13.32 3.56 3.06
CA LEU A 39 12.37 2.56 3.56
C LEU A 39 13.15 1.55 4.40
N THR A 40 12.86 1.50 5.70
CA THR A 40 13.36 0.48 6.62
C THR A 40 12.18 -0.39 7.09
N PHE A 41 12.45 -1.53 7.71
CA PHE A 41 11.42 -2.45 8.23
C PHE A 41 11.57 -2.66 9.74
N ASP A 42 12.07 -1.63 10.43
CA ASP A 42 12.13 -1.55 11.90
C ASP A 42 10.83 -1.01 12.51
N ARG A 43 9.91 -0.50 11.67
CA ARG A 43 8.57 -0.01 12.01
C ARG A 43 7.54 -0.50 11.00
N TYR A 44 6.27 -0.42 11.37
CA TYR A 44 5.13 -0.67 10.50
C TYR A 44 4.80 0.57 9.67
N HIS A 45 4.23 0.39 8.48
CA HIS A 45 3.93 1.49 7.57
C HIS A 45 2.43 1.70 7.44
N THR A 46 1.98 2.96 7.47
CA THR A 46 0.61 3.26 7.07
C THR A 46 0.43 3.06 5.56
N VAL A 47 -0.82 2.93 5.14
CA VAL A 47 -1.17 2.84 3.72
C VAL A 47 -0.63 4.03 2.91
N ASP A 48 -0.59 5.23 3.50
CA ASP A 48 -0.07 6.44 2.83
C ASP A 48 1.45 6.33 2.61
N VAL A 49 2.20 5.79 3.58
CA VAL A 49 3.62 5.50 3.41
C VAL A 49 3.83 4.44 2.34
N MET A 50 3.03 3.37 2.36
CA MET A 50 3.10 2.33 1.34
C MET A 50 2.85 2.90 -0.06
N TYR A 51 1.79 3.69 -0.26
CA TYR A 51 1.47 4.31 -1.55
C TYR A 51 2.60 5.20 -2.06
N GLU A 52 3.18 6.03 -1.20
CA GLU A 52 4.30 6.90 -1.56
C GLU A 52 5.50 6.08 -2.07
N TRP A 53 5.84 4.97 -1.41
CA TRP A 53 6.91 4.08 -1.88
C TRP A 53 6.58 3.37 -3.19
N LEU A 54 5.32 2.93 -3.38
CA LEU A 54 4.88 2.36 -4.65
C LEU A 54 5.05 3.36 -5.81
N HIS A 55 4.66 4.62 -5.60
CA HIS A 55 4.84 5.68 -6.60
C HIS A 55 6.32 5.95 -6.89
N ARG A 56 7.16 6.05 -5.85
CA ARG A 56 8.62 6.24 -6.02
C ARG A 56 9.26 5.11 -6.83
N TRP A 57 8.88 3.86 -6.60
CA TRP A 57 9.41 2.75 -7.39
C TRP A 57 8.91 2.76 -8.83
N ALA A 58 7.65 3.13 -9.06
CA ALA A 58 7.12 3.29 -10.42
C ALA A 58 7.88 4.37 -11.22
N ASP A 59 8.20 5.50 -10.57
CA ASP A 59 8.94 6.59 -11.19
C ASP A 59 10.43 6.25 -11.41
N ARG A 60 11.05 5.55 -10.45
CA ARG A 60 12.50 5.24 -10.48
C ARG A 60 12.82 4.05 -11.38
N TYR A 61 11.93 3.07 -11.50
CA TYR A 61 12.16 1.82 -12.21
C TYR A 61 11.07 1.55 -13.27
N PRO A 62 10.84 2.49 -14.21
CA PRO A 62 9.72 2.41 -15.15
C PRO A 62 9.82 1.23 -16.13
N ASP A 63 11.01 0.67 -16.35
CA ASP A 63 11.21 -0.48 -17.23
C ASP A 63 10.77 -1.81 -16.61
N ILE A 64 10.62 -1.84 -15.28
CA ILE A 64 10.25 -3.06 -14.54
C ILE A 64 9.05 -2.92 -13.63
N VAL A 65 8.63 -1.70 -13.27
CA VAL A 65 7.48 -1.43 -12.42
C VAL A 65 6.35 -0.83 -13.24
N GLU A 66 5.13 -1.34 -13.03
CA GLU A 66 3.90 -0.71 -13.49
C GLU A 66 2.94 -0.62 -12.29
N LEU A 67 2.49 0.59 -11.97
CA LEU A 67 1.58 0.87 -10.86
C LEU A 67 0.26 1.40 -11.42
N TYR A 68 -0.85 0.79 -11.03
CA TYR A 68 -2.18 1.21 -11.46
C TYR A 68 -3.24 0.94 -10.40
N GLN A 69 -4.34 1.69 -10.48
CA GLN A 69 -5.49 1.51 -9.63
C GLN A 69 -6.42 0.45 -10.23
N VAL A 70 -6.71 -0.61 -9.46
CA VAL A 70 -7.63 -1.69 -9.87
C VAL A 70 -9.05 -1.50 -9.31
N GLY A 71 -9.23 -0.56 -8.39
CA GLY A 71 -10.53 -0.24 -7.82
C GLY A 71 -10.46 0.88 -6.79
N THR A 72 -11.59 1.12 -6.16
CA THR A 72 -11.74 2.13 -5.11
C THR A 72 -12.40 1.48 -3.91
N SER A 73 -11.85 1.71 -2.71
CA SER A 73 -12.41 1.18 -1.47
C SER A 73 -13.73 1.86 -1.10
N LEU A 74 -14.44 1.31 -0.12
CA LEU A 74 -15.69 1.87 0.38
C LEU A 74 -15.54 3.33 0.86
N GLU A 75 -14.39 3.67 1.43
CA GLU A 75 -14.08 5.03 1.91
C GLU A 75 -13.45 5.93 0.83
N GLY A 76 -13.39 5.47 -0.41
CA GLY A 76 -12.86 6.26 -1.51
C GLY A 76 -11.34 6.18 -1.68
N ARG A 77 -10.64 5.26 -0.99
CA ARG A 77 -9.18 5.09 -1.17
C ARG A 77 -8.86 4.27 -2.42
N PRO A 78 -7.79 4.59 -3.16
CA PRO A 78 -7.39 3.81 -4.32
C PRO A 78 -6.94 2.40 -3.91
N ILE A 79 -7.38 1.36 -4.61
CA ILE A 79 -6.81 0.03 -4.47
C ILE A 79 -5.75 -0.11 -5.56
N LEU A 80 -4.48 -0.05 -5.16
CA LEU A 80 -3.35 -0.07 -6.08
C LEU A 80 -2.84 -1.50 -6.31
N GLN A 81 -2.41 -1.78 -7.54
CA GLN A 81 -1.71 -2.99 -7.93
C GLN A 81 -0.38 -2.64 -8.58
N VAL A 82 0.67 -3.39 -8.21
CA VAL A 82 1.99 -3.31 -8.81
C VAL A 82 2.22 -4.54 -9.67
N THR A 83 2.61 -4.34 -10.92
CA THR A 83 3.11 -5.40 -11.80
C THR A 83 4.61 -5.24 -11.94
N LEU A 84 5.37 -6.24 -11.49
CA LEU A 84 6.83 -6.31 -11.64
C LEU A 84 7.18 -7.24 -12.80
N THR A 85 7.73 -6.71 -13.89
CA THR A 85 8.10 -7.51 -15.07
C THR A 85 9.15 -6.80 -15.91
N ASN A 86 10.13 -7.51 -16.46
CA ASN A 86 11.01 -6.92 -17.48
C ASN A 86 10.22 -6.63 -18.75
N LYS A 87 9.89 -5.36 -19.00
CA LYS A 87 9.07 -4.96 -20.16
C LYS A 87 9.75 -5.23 -21.51
N ASN A 88 11.07 -5.40 -21.54
CA ASN A 88 11.82 -5.73 -22.76
C ASN A 88 11.68 -7.20 -23.19
N THR A 89 11.12 -8.07 -22.35
CA THR A 89 10.96 -9.50 -22.67
C THR A 89 9.52 -9.88 -23.04
N GLY A 90 8.70 -8.92 -23.44
CA GLY A 90 7.30 -9.12 -23.82
C GLY A 90 6.31 -8.67 -22.74
N ALA A 91 5.01 -8.83 -22.99
CA ALA A 91 3.96 -8.38 -22.10
C ALA A 91 3.88 -9.23 -20.81
N PRO A 92 3.49 -8.66 -19.65
CA PRO A 92 3.29 -9.44 -18.43
C PRO A 92 2.28 -10.57 -18.59
N THR A 93 1.25 -10.39 -19.42
CA THR A 93 0.19 -11.37 -19.69
C THR A 93 0.65 -12.60 -20.47
N GLU A 94 1.86 -12.58 -21.04
CA GLU A 94 2.44 -13.67 -21.83
C GLU A 94 3.49 -14.47 -21.04
N LYS A 95 3.71 -14.13 -19.77
CA LYS A 95 4.73 -14.72 -18.90
C LYS A 95 4.07 -15.47 -17.74
N PRO A 96 4.71 -16.53 -17.20
CA PRO A 96 4.31 -17.09 -15.92
C PRO A 96 4.34 -16.00 -14.84
N ALA A 97 3.32 -15.97 -13.99
CA ALA A 97 3.17 -14.96 -12.95
C ALA A 97 2.92 -15.61 -11.59
N ALA A 98 3.40 -14.96 -10.54
CA ALA A 98 3.01 -15.23 -9.17
C ALA A 98 2.27 -14.00 -8.62
N PHE A 99 1.16 -14.24 -7.92
CA PHE A 99 0.36 -13.18 -7.31
C PHE A 99 0.54 -13.20 -5.80
N PHE A 100 0.85 -12.04 -5.22
CA PHE A 100 1.04 -11.85 -3.79
C PHE A 100 0.11 -10.76 -3.31
N GLU A 101 -0.60 -11.02 -2.22
CA GLU A 101 -1.43 -10.03 -1.53
C GLU A 101 -1.22 -10.16 -0.01
N GLY A 102 -1.45 -9.06 0.70
CA GLY A 102 -1.39 -8.99 2.16
C GLY A 102 -2.37 -7.93 2.67
N GLY A 103 -2.85 -8.10 3.89
CA GLY A 103 -3.77 -7.14 4.53
C GLY A 103 -5.24 -7.28 4.13
N ARG A 104 -5.66 -8.46 3.63
CA ARG A 104 -7.09 -8.76 3.41
C ARG A 104 -7.91 -8.57 4.68
N HIS A 105 -7.36 -9.01 5.82
CA HIS A 105 -7.83 -8.64 7.13
C HIS A 105 -6.92 -7.54 7.69
N SER A 106 -7.51 -6.41 8.08
CA SER A 106 -6.75 -5.22 8.51
C SER A 106 -5.88 -5.43 9.75
N GLY A 107 -6.15 -6.47 10.56
CA GLY A 107 -5.35 -6.81 11.74
C GLY A 107 -4.08 -7.62 11.43
N GLU A 108 -3.92 -8.15 10.21
CA GLU A 108 -2.81 -9.02 9.82
C GLU A 108 -1.64 -8.21 9.21
N ILE A 109 -1.19 -7.19 9.94
CA ILE A 109 -0.26 -6.15 9.44
C ILE A 109 1.03 -6.74 8.85
N THR A 110 1.57 -7.81 9.46
CA THR A 110 2.80 -8.47 8.99
C THR A 110 2.71 -8.96 7.53
N SER A 111 1.51 -9.31 7.05
CA SER A 111 1.34 -9.75 5.66
C SER A 111 1.53 -8.59 4.67
N SER A 112 1.01 -7.40 4.98
CA SER A 112 1.21 -6.19 4.17
C SER A 112 2.68 -5.77 4.16
N GLU A 113 3.36 -5.81 5.32
CA GLU A 113 4.79 -5.52 5.41
C GLU A 113 5.62 -6.51 4.59
N SER A 114 5.29 -7.80 4.64
CA SER A 114 6.02 -8.83 3.88
C SER A 114 5.93 -8.61 2.37
N VAL A 115 4.76 -8.21 1.86
CA VAL A 115 4.58 -7.88 0.45
C VAL A 115 5.33 -6.61 0.07
N LEU A 116 5.28 -5.56 0.90
CA LEU A 116 6.02 -4.33 0.68
C LEU A 116 7.54 -4.58 0.62
N TRP A 117 8.04 -5.38 1.57
CA TRP A 117 9.45 -5.80 1.60
C TRP A 117 9.84 -6.59 0.36
N LEU A 118 8.99 -7.53 -0.08
CA LEU A 118 9.23 -8.32 -1.28
C LEU A 118 9.34 -7.42 -2.52
N ILE A 119 8.48 -6.41 -2.64
CA ILE A 119 8.56 -5.43 -3.73
C ILE A 119 9.89 -4.68 -3.68
N GLN A 120 10.29 -4.15 -2.52
CA GLN A 120 11.59 -3.49 -2.36
C GLN A 120 12.74 -4.40 -2.81
N HIS A 121 12.78 -5.63 -2.28
CA HIS A 121 13.83 -6.59 -2.55
C HIS A 121 13.95 -6.90 -4.06
N LEU A 122 12.82 -7.12 -4.73
CA LEU A 122 12.79 -7.42 -6.15
C LEU A 122 13.17 -6.22 -7.02
N VAL A 123 12.67 -5.04 -6.70
CA VAL A 123 12.91 -3.82 -7.50
C VAL A 123 14.34 -3.32 -7.33
N GLU A 124 14.83 -3.25 -6.09
CA GLU A 124 16.17 -2.70 -5.79
C GLU A 124 17.29 -3.73 -6.02
N GLY A 125 16.95 -5.02 -6.07
CA GLY A 125 17.87 -6.12 -6.38
C GLY A 125 17.87 -6.57 -7.85
N TYR A 126 17.06 -5.95 -8.73
CA TYR A 126 16.98 -6.34 -10.14
C TYR A 126 18.18 -5.84 -10.96
N GLY A 127 18.94 -6.77 -11.57
CA GLY A 127 20.11 -6.50 -12.41
C GLY A 127 21.19 -7.56 -12.24
#